data_AF-A0A9P8L2X9-F1
#
_entry.id   AF-A0A9P8L2X9-F1
#
_cell.length_a   1.000
_cell.length_b   1.000
_cell.length_c   1.000
_cell.angle_alpha   90.00
_cell.angle_beta   90.00
_cell.angle_gamma   90.00
#
_symmetry.space_group_name_H-M   'P 1'
#
loop_
_entity.id
_entity.type
_entity.pdbx_description
1 polymer ?
#
loop_
_entity_poly.entity_id
_entity_poly.type
_entity_poly.pdbx_seq_one_letter_code
_entity_poly.pdbx_strand_id
1 'polypeptide(L)'
;MRKKKKIFLIEDPSPLSTNSGLQTRVVGESPVEGLSKLKNTPLDFNQTPKTKPLAIRVSLKDSPRLKPTMLTHIMKPVAFKPQLTLPKAGMQMRYLATVKGSVGRQMPAASKIRATPVSHDRATFTIRDGPIFHGKSFGAKSNISGEAVFTTSLVGYPESLTDPSYRGQILVFTQPLIGNYGVPPPSRDESGLLKYFESPNIQACGVVVADAAEKYSHWTAVESLSDWCAREGVPAITGVDTRAIVTYLREQGSSLARITIGEEYDADQDEAFVDPEQINLVKKVSTKAPFHVSSSNGDLHVAVIDCGVKENILRSLVKRGASATVFPYDYPIHKVAHHFDGIFISNGPGDPTHCQETVYHLRRLMESSQVPVMGICLGHQLLALAAGARTVKLKYGNRAHNIPALDLTTGRCHITSQNHGYAVEASTLPKEWKEYFVNLNDSSNEGMIHKSRPIFSTQFHPEAKGGPLDSAYLFDAYLESVNNYKNSEAAIQPFRDSRPSRLLVDLLSKERVGVEPDRLVSPAVATDHATATAPAASTAPSAPAVAVAA
;
A
#
# COMPACT_ATOMS: atom_id res chain seq x y z
N MET A 1 24.94 4.83 -51.86
CA MET A 1 24.04 4.86 -53.04
C MET A 1 22.64 4.39 -52.64
N ARG A 2 21.64 5.25 -52.85
CA ARG A 2 20.24 5.09 -52.42
C ARG A 2 19.56 3.90 -53.11
N LYS A 3 18.85 3.04 -52.36
CA LYS A 3 17.84 2.11 -52.93
C LYS A 3 16.45 2.56 -52.51
N LYS A 4 15.63 2.87 -53.52
CA LYS A 4 14.23 3.32 -53.45
C LYS A 4 13.31 2.15 -53.06
N LYS A 5 12.36 2.41 -52.15
CA LYS A 5 11.16 1.60 -51.92
C LYS A 5 10.17 1.82 -53.07
N LYS A 6 9.51 0.76 -53.55
CA LYS A 6 8.31 0.81 -54.40
C LYS A 6 7.12 0.38 -53.55
N ILE A 7 6.09 1.21 -53.57
CA ILE A 7 4.76 1.03 -52.98
C ILE A 7 3.86 0.48 -54.09
N PHE A 8 2.97 -0.46 -53.77
CA PHE A 8 1.82 -0.79 -54.60
C PHE A 8 0.55 -0.65 -53.76
N LEU A 9 -0.32 0.26 -54.20
CA LEU A 9 -1.72 0.42 -53.83
C LEU A 9 -2.56 -0.39 -54.82
N ILE A 10 -3.58 -1.11 -54.34
CA ILE A 10 -4.74 -1.49 -55.16
C ILE A 10 -6.00 -1.32 -54.29
N GLU A 11 -6.93 -0.53 -54.82
CA GLU A 11 -8.24 -0.16 -54.29
C GLU A 11 -9.31 -1.26 -54.56
N ASP A 12 -10.34 -1.24 -53.72
CA ASP A 12 -11.61 -1.98 -53.83
C ASP A 12 -12.39 -1.70 -55.12
N PRO A 13 -13.32 -2.59 -55.50
CA PRO A 13 -14.72 -2.16 -55.48
C PRO A 13 -15.75 -3.24 -55.04
N SER A 14 -16.75 -2.80 -54.29
CA SER A 14 -18.07 -3.45 -54.05
C SER A 14 -19.07 -3.07 -55.17
N PRO A 15 -20.38 -3.47 -55.20
CA PRO A 15 -21.20 -4.34 -54.31
C PRO A 15 -22.22 -5.29 -55.04
N LEU A 16 -23.17 -5.88 -54.25
CA LEU A 16 -24.41 -6.63 -54.58
C LEU A 16 -24.27 -8.17 -54.64
N SER A 17 -25.22 -9.03 -54.26
CA SER A 17 -26.36 -9.03 -53.34
C SER A 17 -26.89 -10.48 -53.26
N THR A 18 -27.55 -10.83 -52.14
CA THR A 18 -28.60 -11.86 -51.96
C THR A 18 -28.33 -13.38 -52.08
N ASN A 19 -28.55 -14.03 -50.93
CA ASN A 19 -29.35 -15.24 -50.66
C ASN A 19 -28.86 -16.68 -50.94
N SER A 20 -29.13 -17.45 -49.89
CA SER A 20 -29.58 -18.86 -49.82
C SER A 20 -28.51 -19.94 -49.79
N GLY A 21 -28.72 -20.87 -48.86
CA GLY A 21 -27.71 -21.77 -48.34
C GLY A 21 -27.41 -22.96 -49.23
N LEU A 22 -26.43 -23.75 -48.81
CA LEU A 22 -26.45 -25.21 -48.94
C LEU A 22 -25.30 -25.82 -48.14
N GLN A 23 -25.64 -26.87 -47.39
CA GLN A 23 -24.93 -28.14 -47.29
C GLN A 23 -23.39 -28.14 -47.25
N THR A 24 -22.84 -28.45 -46.07
CA THR A 24 -21.52 -29.10 -45.98
C THR A 24 -21.69 -30.62 -46.04
N ARG A 25 -21.19 -31.18 -47.14
CA ARG A 25 -21.05 -32.62 -47.39
C ARG A 25 -19.70 -33.10 -46.86
N VAL A 26 -19.73 -34.26 -46.25
CA VAL A 26 -18.64 -35.04 -45.64
C VAL A 26 -17.74 -35.67 -46.72
N VAL A 27 -16.45 -35.77 -46.41
CA VAL A 27 -15.44 -36.71 -46.97
C VAL A 27 -14.75 -37.30 -45.73
N GLY A 28 -14.96 -38.55 -45.32
CA GLY A 28 -14.42 -39.82 -45.87
C GLY A 28 -13.04 -40.12 -45.25
N GLU A 29 -12.96 -40.72 -44.04
CA GLU A 29 -12.64 -42.16 -43.73
C GLU A 29 -11.20 -42.61 -44.08
N SER A 30 -10.42 -43.40 -43.32
CA SER A 30 -10.46 -44.15 -42.03
C SER A 30 -9.01 -44.67 -41.74
N PRO A 31 -8.69 -45.68 -40.89
CA PRO A 31 -9.36 -46.23 -39.69
C PRO A 31 -8.40 -46.45 -38.48
N VAL A 32 -8.93 -46.53 -37.26
CA VAL A 32 -8.41 -47.47 -36.23
C VAL A 32 -9.60 -48.00 -35.42
N GLU A 33 -9.82 -49.31 -35.51
CA GLU A 33 -10.80 -50.09 -34.75
C GLU A 33 -10.36 -50.28 -33.29
N GLY A 34 -11.33 -50.48 -32.37
CA GLY A 34 -11.06 -51.24 -31.16
C GLY A 34 -11.79 -50.86 -29.87
N LEU A 35 -13.10 -51.14 -29.83
CA LEU A 35 -13.86 -51.64 -28.67
C LEU A 35 -14.11 -50.75 -27.44
N SER A 36 -15.42 -50.64 -27.19
CA SER A 36 -16.10 -50.03 -26.06
C SER A 36 -16.46 -51.07 -24.98
N LYS A 37 -16.63 -50.57 -23.74
CA LYS A 37 -17.64 -50.92 -22.70
C LYS A 37 -17.04 -51.21 -21.33
N LEU A 38 -17.50 -50.45 -20.32
CA LEU A 38 -17.82 -50.80 -18.91
C LEU A 38 -17.76 -49.50 -18.07
N LYS A 39 -18.87 -48.78 -17.83
CA LYS A 39 -19.85 -48.92 -16.74
C LYS A 39 -19.27 -49.13 -15.32
N ASN A 40 -19.36 -48.05 -14.53
CA ASN A 40 -19.48 -47.87 -13.08
C ASN A 40 -19.36 -49.09 -12.15
N THR A 41 -18.42 -49.00 -11.19
CA THR A 41 -18.58 -49.37 -9.78
C THR A 41 -17.47 -48.70 -8.93
N PRO A 42 -17.71 -48.36 -7.65
CA PRO A 42 -16.87 -47.46 -6.86
C PRO A 42 -15.67 -48.17 -6.20
N LEU A 43 -14.53 -47.47 -6.09
CA LEU A 43 -13.34 -47.95 -5.39
C LEU A 43 -13.37 -47.54 -3.91
N ASP A 44 -13.35 -48.58 -3.07
CA ASP A 44 -13.12 -48.55 -1.63
C ASP A 44 -11.61 -48.35 -1.35
N PHE A 45 -11.25 -47.24 -0.70
CA PHE A 45 -9.87 -46.95 -0.28
C PHE A 45 -9.76 -47.12 1.23
N ASN A 46 -9.59 -48.37 1.65
CA ASN A 46 -9.23 -48.71 3.02
C ASN A 46 -8.03 -49.66 3.00
N GLN A 47 -6.83 -49.15 2.69
CA GLN A 47 -5.57 -49.87 2.90
C GLN A 47 -4.45 -48.92 3.35
N THR A 48 -4.07 -49.07 4.62
CA THR A 48 -2.87 -48.53 5.26
C THR A 48 -1.62 -49.29 4.77
N PRO A 49 -0.51 -48.63 4.41
CA PRO A 49 0.74 -49.32 4.17
C PRO A 49 1.49 -49.55 5.48
N LYS A 50 1.72 -50.83 5.81
CA LYS A 50 2.65 -51.28 6.85
C LYS A 50 4.09 -51.02 6.41
N THR A 51 4.82 -50.16 7.11
CA THR A 51 6.28 -50.02 6.98
C THR A 51 6.99 -50.90 8.02
N LYS A 52 7.91 -51.75 7.55
CA LYS A 52 8.86 -52.51 8.39
C LYS A 52 10.09 -51.64 8.68
N PRO A 53 10.66 -51.67 9.89
CA PRO A 53 11.82 -50.85 10.23
C PRO A 53 13.12 -51.48 9.68
N LEU A 54 13.93 -50.65 9.02
CA LEU A 54 15.29 -50.96 8.61
C LEU A 54 16.22 -50.69 9.81
N ALA A 55 16.91 -51.73 10.30
CA ALA A 55 17.92 -51.61 11.33
C ALA A 55 19.23 -51.06 10.73
N ILE A 56 19.64 -49.86 11.15
CA ILE A 56 20.97 -49.32 10.89
C ILE A 56 21.81 -49.48 12.16
N ARG A 57 22.86 -50.30 12.03
CA ARG A 57 23.86 -50.58 13.05
C ARG A 57 24.91 -49.47 12.99
N VAL A 58 24.98 -48.60 13.99
CA VAL A 58 26.08 -47.62 14.14
C VAL A 58 27.04 -48.12 15.21
N SER A 59 28.30 -48.29 14.81
CA SER A 59 29.42 -48.73 15.65
C SER A 59 29.89 -47.58 16.53
N LEU A 60 29.89 -47.78 17.85
CA LEU A 60 30.54 -46.94 18.85
C LEU A 60 32.06 -47.18 18.80
N LYS A 61 32.86 -46.12 18.61
CA LYS A 61 34.27 -46.08 19.02
C LYS A 61 34.62 -44.70 19.58
N ASP A 62 35.00 -44.75 20.85
CA ASP A 62 36.06 -44.02 21.56
C ASP A 62 36.08 -42.48 21.57
N SER A 63 35.70 -41.96 22.74
CA SER A 63 36.04 -40.63 23.26
C SER A 63 37.46 -40.62 23.86
N PRO A 64 38.13 -39.45 23.92
CA PRO A 64 39.03 -39.15 25.02
C PRO A 64 38.44 -38.07 25.95
N ARG A 65 38.51 -38.39 27.24
CA ARG A 65 38.13 -37.58 28.40
C ARG A 65 39.06 -36.37 28.58
N LEU A 66 38.51 -35.23 28.95
CA LEU A 66 39.23 -34.16 29.65
C LEU A 66 38.42 -33.73 30.90
N LYS A 67 39.15 -33.64 32.02
CA LYS A 67 38.67 -33.52 33.41
C LYS A 67 38.22 -32.09 33.74
N PRO A 68 37.34 -31.90 34.75
CA PRO A 68 36.98 -30.59 35.25
C PRO A 68 37.98 -30.11 36.33
N THR A 69 38.46 -28.88 36.21
CA THR A 69 39.19 -28.17 37.27
C THR A 69 38.25 -27.20 37.98
N MET A 70 37.93 -27.51 39.23
CA MET A 70 37.43 -26.53 40.19
C MET A 70 38.59 -25.63 40.64
N LEU A 71 38.38 -24.32 40.62
CA LEU A 71 39.08 -23.39 41.53
C LEU A 71 38.03 -22.59 42.30
N THR A 72 38.05 -22.82 43.60
CA THR A 72 37.35 -22.06 44.63
C THR A 72 38.06 -20.73 44.85
N HIS A 73 37.33 -19.61 44.87
CA HIS A 73 37.74 -18.44 45.63
C HIS A 73 36.55 -17.86 46.40
N ILE A 74 36.83 -17.72 47.69
CA ILE A 74 35.95 -17.33 48.79
C ILE A 74 35.94 -15.81 48.85
N MET A 75 34.76 -15.18 48.84
CA MET A 75 34.56 -13.86 49.46
C MET A 75 33.24 -13.84 50.25
N LYS A 76 33.36 -13.37 51.49
CA LYS A 76 32.35 -13.39 52.57
C LYS A 76 31.19 -12.41 52.32
N PRO A 77 30.00 -12.66 52.91
CA PRO A 77 28.86 -11.74 52.83
C PRO A 77 29.01 -10.62 53.85
N VAL A 78 28.75 -9.38 53.43
CA VAL A 78 28.58 -8.23 54.34
C VAL A 78 27.09 -7.88 54.40
N ALA A 79 26.54 -7.94 55.60
CA ALA A 79 25.17 -7.59 55.92
C ALA A 79 24.98 -6.06 55.91
N PHE A 80 23.85 -5.58 55.38
CA PHE A 80 23.35 -4.22 55.64
C PHE A 80 21.93 -4.30 56.20
N LYS A 81 21.77 -3.87 57.45
CA LYS A 81 20.48 -3.57 58.10
C LYS A 81 20.08 -2.12 57.78
N PRO A 82 18.78 -1.80 57.75
CA PRO A 82 18.32 -0.43 57.52
C PRO A 82 18.33 0.35 58.84
N GLN A 83 18.72 1.63 58.80
CA GLN A 83 18.56 2.53 59.94
C GLN A 83 18.06 3.90 59.45
N LEU A 84 16.87 4.26 59.95
CA LEU A 84 16.23 5.57 59.82
C LEU A 84 17.05 6.64 60.56
N THR A 85 17.24 7.80 59.93
CA THR A 85 17.35 9.11 60.60
C THR A 85 16.80 10.24 59.71
N LEU A 86 15.95 11.07 60.30
CA LEU A 86 15.31 12.27 59.72
C LEU A 86 16.25 13.48 59.67
N PRO A 87 16.01 14.47 58.78
CA PRO A 87 16.25 15.86 59.10
C PRO A 87 14.97 16.70 59.15
N LYS A 88 15.05 17.76 59.95
CA LYS A 88 13.96 18.62 60.42
C LYS A 88 13.38 19.56 59.36
N ALA A 89 12.12 19.90 59.66
CA ALA A 89 11.18 20.82 59.02
C ALA A 89 11.73 22.18 58.54
N GLY A 90 11.44 22.48 57.27
CA GLY A 90 11.23 23.85 56.76
C GLY A 90 9.79 23.93 56.23
N MET A 91 8.99 24.79 56.84
CA MET A 91 7.56 24.95 56.59
C MET A 91 7.34 25.73 55.28
N GLN A 92 6.79 25.09 54.25
CA GLN A 92 6.17 25.78 53.11
C GLN A 92 4.76 25.23 52.89
N MET A 93 3.78 26.05 53.25
CA MET A 93 2.36 25.86 52.93
C MET A 93 2.20 25.76 51.42
N ARG A 94 1.86 24.57 50.91
CA ARG A 94 1.41 24.41 49.53
C ARG A 94 -0.06 24.85 49.47
N TYR A 95 -0.29 26.04 48.93
CA TYR A 95 -1.60 26.44 48.46
C TYR A 95 -2.04 25.47 47.35
N LEU A 96 -3.26 24.93 47.48
CA LEU A 96 -3.98 24.25 46.40
C LEU A 96 -4.22 25.28 45.28
N ALA A 97 -3.33 25.31 44.29
CA ALA A 97 -3.58 26.03 43.06
C ALA A 97 -4.66 25.26 42.28
N THR A 98 -5.87 25.77 42.32
CA THR A 98 -6.95 25.37 41.41
C THR A 98 -6.45 25.59 39.99
N VAL A 99 -6.27 24.52 39.21
CA VAL A 99 -5.94 24.62 37.79
C VAL A 99 -7.16 25.16 37.06
N LYS A 100 -7.23 26.49 36.93
CA LYS A 100 -8.13 27.15 35.98
C LYS A 100 -7.54 26.95 34.57
N GLY A 101 -8.22 26.12 33.78
CA GLY A 101 -8.19 26.09 32.32
C GLY A 101 -6.81 26.17 31.67
N SER A 102 -6.17 25.02 31.44
CA SER A 102 -5.23 24.95 30.32
C SER A 102 -6.05 25.16 29.05
N VAL A 103 -5.95 26.34 28.45
CA VAL A 103 -6.34 26.51 27.05
C VAL A 103 -5.45 25.55 26.28
N GLY A 104 -6.05 24.44 25.84
CA GLY A 104 -5.34 23.40 25.10
C GLY A 104 -4.60 24.08 23.97
N ARG A 105 -3.31 23.75 23.82
CA ARG A 105 -2.53 24.20 22.67
C ARG A 105 -3.25 23.68 21.45
N GLN A 106 -3.99 24.56 20.78
CA GLN A 106 -4.75 24.21 19.59
C GLN A 106 -3.69 23.81 18.56
N MET A 107 -3.64 22.52 18.24
CA MET A 107 -2.84 22.07 17.10
C MET A 107 -3.32 22.90 15.91
N PRO A 108 -2.41 23.49 15.10
CA PRO A 108 -2.83 24.16 13.89
C PRO A 108 -3.70 23.19 13.10
N ALA A 109 -4.93 23.60 12.79
CA ALA A 109 -5.83 22.76 12.01
C ALA A 109 -5.12 22.45 10.69
N ALA A 110 -4.92 21.16 10.40
CA ALA A 110 -4.49 20.75 9.07
C ALA A 110 -5.42 21.43 8.05
N SER A 111 -4.85 21.98 6.97
CA SER A 111 -5.64 22.57 5.89
C SER A 111 -6.47 21.44 5.26
N LYS A 112 -7.70 21.27 5.75
CA LYS A 112 -8.60 20.22 5.27
C LYS A 112 -8.95 20.53 3.82
N ILE A 113 -8.93 19.50 2.98
CA ILE A 113 -9.50 19.61 1.63
C ILE A 113 -10.97 20.00 1.77
N ARG A 114 -11.36 21.13 1.19
CA ARG A 114 -12.68 21.73 1.39
C ARG A 114 -13.64 21.22 0.33
N ALA A 115 -14.77 20.67 0.76
CA ALA A 115 -15.88 20.34 -0.12
C ALA A 115 -16.36 21.60 -0.87
N THR A 116 -16.68 21.44 -2.15
CA THR A 116 -17.29 22.49 -2.98
C THR A 116 -18.54 21.94 -3.66
N PRO A 117 -19.42 22.80 -4.21
CA PRO A 117 -20.36 22.34 -5.23
C PRO A 117 -19.60 21.73 -6.42
N VAL A 118 -20.27 20.87 -7.17
CA VAL A 118 -19.75 20.36 -8.45
C VAL A 118 -19.48 21.55 -9.37
N SER A 119 -18.27 21.62 -9.92
CA SER A 119 -17.94 22.61 -10.97
C SER A 119 -18.15 21.99 -12.34
N HIS A 120 -18.67 22.80 -13.26
CA HIS A 120 -18.74 22.52 -14.70
C HIS A 120 -17.93 23.52 -15.52
N ASP A 121 -17.02 24.24 -14.84
CA ASP A 121 -16.14 25.22 -15.46
C ASP A 121 -15.19 24.53 -16.44
N ARG A 122 -14.56 25.33 -17.31
CA ARG A 122 -13.45 24.85 -18.14
C ARG A 122 -12.35 24.31 -17.22
N ALA A 123 -11.75 23.20 -17.62
CA ALA A 123 -10.63 22.60 -16.90
C ALA A 123 -9.49 22.25 -17.86
N THR A 124 -8.25 22.35 -17.38
CA THR A 124 -7.06 21.92 -18.12
C THR A 124 -6.28 20.90 -17.31
N PHE A 125 -5.79 19.87 -17.99
CA PHE A 125 -4.85 18.89 -17.47
C PHE A 125 -3.51 19.12 -18.15
N THR A 126 -2.54 19.62 -17.40
CA THR A 126 -1.21 19.99 -17.91
C THR A 126 -0.19 19.02 -17.39
N ILE A 127 0.55 18.36 -18.27
CA ILE A 127 1.71 17.54 -17.91
C ILE A 127 2.96 18.42 -17.96
N ARG A 128 3.81 18.36 -16.93
CA ARG A 128 5.07 19.12 -16.86
C ARG A 128 5.92 18.80 -18.10
N ASP A 129 6.35 19.85 -18.79
CA ASP A 129 7.12 19.78 -20.05
C ASP A 129 6.42 18.97 -21.17
N GLY A 130 5.10 18.81 -21.08
CA GLY A 130 4.31 17.95 -21.95
C GLY A 130 3.06 18.62 -22.54
N PRO A 131 2.17 17.82 -23.14
CA PRO A 131 0.93 18.33 -23.73
C PRO A 131 -0.06 18.82 -22.66
N ILE A 132 -0.92 19.75 -23.10
CA ILE A 132 -2.06 20.28 -22.34
C ILE A 132 -3.34 19.69 -22.94
N PHE A 133 -4.22 19.19 -22.07
CA PHE A 133 -5.51 18.65 -22.46
C PHE A 133 -6.63 19.50 -21.88
N HIS A 134 -7.58 19.91 -22.73
CA HIS A 134 -8.70 20.74 -22.34
C HIS A 134 -9.96 19.89 -22.18
N GLY A 135 -10.69 20.13 -21.10
CA GLY A 135 -11.93 19.43 -20.78
C GLY A 135 -12.86 20.30 -19.96
N LYS A 136 -13.77 19.66 -19.24
CA LYS A 136 -14.68 20.29 -18.28
C LYS A 136 -14.48 19.70 -16.90
N SER A 137 -14.63 20.52 -15.87
CA SER A 137 -14.71 20.00 -14.52
C SER A 137 -15.99 19.18 -14.34
N PHE A 138 -15.91 18.16 -13.49
CA PHE A 138 -17.08 17.47 -12.94
C PHE A 138 -16.91 17.15 -11.45
N GLY A 139 -15.88 17.70 -10.80
CA GLY A 139 -15.55 17.45 -9.39
C GLY A 139 -15.51 18.73 -8.58
N ALA A 140 -14.62 18.77 -7.59
CA ALA A 140 -14.42 19.94 -6.75
C ALA A 140 -13.80 21.11 -7.53
N LYS A 141 -14.16 22.35 -7.17
CA LYS A 141 -13.58 23.59 -7.72
C LYS A 141 -12.28 23.94 -7.00
N SER A 142 -11.22 23.21 -7.30
CA SER A 142 -9.88 23.45 -6.76
C SER A 142 -8.80 23.07 -7.77
N ASN A 143 -7.66 23.76 -7.69
CA ASN A 143 -6.47 23.39 -8.45
C ASN A 143 -5.64 22.39 -7.64
N ILE A 144 -4.98 21.45 -8.32
CA ILE A 144 -4.13 20.45 -7.68
C ILE A 144 -2.97 20.08 -8.58
N SER A 145 -1.82 19.76 -7.99
CA SER A 145 -0.70 19.10 -8.66
C SER A 145 -0.38 17.76 -8.00
N GLY A 146 0.21 16.86 -8.79
CA GLY A 146 0.63 15.53 -8.34
C GLY A 146 1.28 14.74 -9.46
N GLU A 147 1.61 13.47 -9.20
CA GLU A 147 2.13 12.57 -10.22
C GLU A 147 0.97 12.02 -11.07
N ALA A 148 1.00 12.25 -12.38
CA ALA A 148 0.05 11.66 -13.31
C ALA A 148 0.38 10.18 -13.53
N VAL A 149 -0.60 9.34 -13.24
CA VAL A 149 -0.53 7.89 -13.43
C VAL A 149 -1.79 7.43 -14.15
N PHE A 150 -1.73 6.28 -14.81
CA PHE A 150 -2.91 5.70 -15.45
C PHE A 150 -3.19 4.30 -14.92
N THR A 151 -4.45 3.90 -14.99
CA THR A 151 -4.89 2.52 -14.71
C THR A 151 -5.64 1.93 -15.88
N THR A 152 -5.34 0.68 -16.23
CA THR A 152 -6.08 -0.08 -17.26
C THR A 152 -7.23 -0.90 -16.70
N SER A 153 -7.57 -0.71 -15.41
CA SER A 153 -8.73 -1.33 -14.79
C SER A 153 -10.03 -0.84 -15.43
N LEU A 154 -10.87 -1.77 -15.88
CA LEU A 154 -12.14 -1.46 -16.54
C LEU A 154 -13.30 -1.20 -15.56
N VAL A 155 -13.17 -1.75 -14.35
CA VAL A 155 -14.17 -1.67 -13.28
C VAL A 155 -13.47 -1.44 -11.95
N GLY A 156 -14.24 -1.04 -10.94
CA GLY A 156 -13.76 -0.82 -9.58
C GLY A 156 -13.20 0.58 -9.34
N TYR A 157 -13.76 1.62 -9.97
CA TYR A 157 -13.32 3.01 -9.71
C TYR A 157 -13.53 3.46 -8.25
N PRO A 158 -14.59 3.11 -7.49
CA PRO A 158 -14.68 3.49 -6.08
C PRO A 158 -13.57 2.86 -5.24
N GLU A 159 -13.27 1.59 -5.47
CA GLU A 159 -12.20 0.85 -4.81
C GLU A 159 -10.82 1.41 -5.19
N SER A 160 -10.62 1.72 -6.47
CA SER A 160 -9.37 2.33 -6.96
C SER A 160 -9.16 3.72 -6.35
N LEU A 161 -10.18 4.56 -6.33
CA LEU A 161 -10.08 5.92 -5.80
C LEU A 161 -9.83 5.94 -4.29
N THR A 162 -10.26 4.90 -3.56
CA THR A 162 -10.02 4.76 -2.12
C THR A 162 -8.79 3.91 -1.77
N ASP A 163 -7.98 3.48 -2.75
CA ASP A 163 -6.71 2.79 -2.48
C ASP A 163 -5.63 3.80 -2.01
N PRO A 164 -5.09 3.66 -0.78
CA PRO A 164 -4.08 4.56 -0.23
C PRO A 164 -2.81 4.68 -1.08
N SER A 165 -2.54 3.71 -1.95
CA SER A 165 -1.38 3.69 -2.83
C SER A 165 -1.42 4.81 -3.89
N TYR A 166 -2.60 5.37 -4.19
CA TYR A 166 -2.75 6.54 -5.07
C TYR A 166 -2.57 7.90 -4.38
N ARG A 167 -2.16 7.93 -3.10
CA ARG A 167 -1.98 9.20 -2.38
C ARG A 167 -1.03 10.12 -3.14
N GLY A 168 -1.51 11.32 -3.49
CA GLY A 168 -0.72 12.32 -4.20
C GLY A 168 -0.62 12.12 -5.72
N GLN A 169 -1.32 11.14 -6.27
CA GLN A 169 -1.36 10.86 -7.70
C GLN A 169 -2.67 11.36 -8.32
N ILE A 170 -2.57 11.84 -9.57
CA ILE A 170 -3.71 12.14 -10.43
C ILE A 170 -3.99 10.88 -11.26
N LEU A 171 -5.17 10.29 -11.08
CA LEU A 171 -5.52 9.01 -11.68
C LEU A 171 -6.23 9.20 -13.03
N VAL A 172 -5.59 8.74 -14.09
CA VAL A 172 -6.13 8.70 -15.47
C VAL A 172 -6.72 7.33 -15.75
N PHE A 173 -8.02 7.27 -16.01
CA PHE A 173 -8.69 6.02 -16.37
C PHE A 173 -8.59 5.76 -17.88
N THR A 174 -8.15 4.56 -18.27
CA THR A 174 -8.19 4.18 -19.70
C THR A 174 -9.59 3.77 -20.15
N GLN A 175 -10.43 3.28 -19.22
CA GLN A 175 -11.83 2.99 -19.51
C GLN A 175 -12.54 4.30 -19.84
N PRO A 176 -13.13 4.46 -21.03
CA PRO A 176 -13.60 5.77 -21.49
C PRO A 176 -14.84 6.24 -20.72
N LEU A 177 -15.70 5.31 -20.28
CA LEU A 177 -16.95 5.60 -19.59
C LEU A 177 -16.82 5.31 -18.09
N ILE A 178 -16.75 6.35 -17.27
CA ILE A 178 -16.56 6.26 -15.82
C ILE A 178 -17.72 6.92 -15.07
N GLY A 179 -18.17 6.31 -13.96
CA GLY A 179 -19.29 6.80 -13.14
C GLY A 179 -20.61 6.05 -13.35
N ASN A 180 -20.67 5.10 -14.29
CA ASN A 180 -21.90 4.41 -14.72
C ASN A 180 -22.71 3.78 -13.58
N TYR A 181 -22.03 3.27 -12.55
CA TYR A 181 -22.67 2.59 -11.41
C TYR A 181 -22.66 3.42 -10.12
N GLY A 182 -22.41 4.74 -10.23
CA GLY A 182 -22.43 5.67 -9.11
C GLY A 182 -21.44 5.29 -8.01
N VAL A 183 -21.71 5.74 -6.79
CA VAL A 183 -20.90 5.43 -5.62
C VAL A 183 -21.81 4.78 -4.55
N PRO A 184 -21.39 3.64 -3.97
CA PRO A 184 -22.16 2.95 -2.94
C PRO A 184 -22.10 3.67 -1.58
N PRO A 185 -22.99 3.38 -0.63
CA PRO A 185 -22.94 4.00 0.69
C PRO A 185 -21.71 3.52 1.48
N PRO A 186 -21.20 4.33 2.43
CA PRO A 186 -20.10 3.96 3.33
C PRO A 186 -20.56 2.97 4.42
N SER A 187 -21.26 1.91 4.02
CA SER A 187 -21.70 0.82 4.90
C SER A 187 -20.52 -0.02 5.37
N ARG A 188 -20.65 -0.57 6.59
CA ARG A 188 -19.67 -1.49 7.18
C ARG A 188 -20.15 -2.93 7.06
N ASP A 189 -19.21 -3.86 6.97
CA ASP A 189 -19.48 -5.30 7.04
C ASP A 189 -19.51 -5.81 8.49
N GLU A 190 -19.69 -7.12 8.66
CA GLU A 190 -19.76 -7.81 9.96
C GLU A 190 -18.48 -7.65 10.79
N SER A 191 -17.35 -7.36 10.15
CA SER A 191 -16.06 -7.11 10.81
C SER A 191 -15.85 -5.63 11.13
N GLY A 192 -16.82 -4.76 10.85
CA GLY A 192 -16.73 -3.31 11.05
C GLY A 192 -15.92 -2.58 9.98
N LEU A 193 -15.52 -3.26 8.90
CA LEU A 193 -14.70 -2.68 7.82
C LEU A 193 -15.59 -2.08 6.73
N LEU A 194 -15.12 -1.07 6.00
CA LEU A 194 -15.89 -0.48 4.90
C LEU A 194 -16.15 -1.51 3.80
N LYS A 195 -17.42 -1.78 3.52
CA LYS A 195 -17.84 -2.90 2.65
C LYS A 195 -17.44 -2.70 1.19
N TYR A 196 -17.50 -1.46 0.71
CA TYR A 196 -17.35 -1.10 -0.70
C TYR A 196 -16.13 -0.22 -1.01
N PHE A 197 -15.35 0.13 0.01
CA PHE A 197 -14.21 1.04 -0.10
C PHE A 197 -12.97 0.40 0.50
N GLU A 198 -11.80 0.79 -0.01
CA GLU A 198 -10.52 0.28 0.46
C GLU A 198 -9.85 1.20 1.51
N SER A 199 -10.39 2.39 1.69
CA SER A 199 -10.14 3.30 2.82
C SER A 199 -11.29 4.32 2.95
N PRO A 200 -11.36 5.11 4.05
CA PRO A 200 -12.50 6.00 4.32
C PRO A 200 -12.70 7.16 3.35
N ASN A 201 -11.68 7.55 2.59
CA ASN A 201 -11.68 8.74 1.74
C ASN A 201 -11.07 8.46 0.38
N ILE A 202 -11.36 9.33 -0.59
CA ILE A 202 -10.60 9.34 -1.85
C ILE A 202 -9.12 9.66 -1.55
N GLN A 203 -8.23 8.85 -2.10
CA GLN A 203 -6.79 8.92 -1.90
C GLN A 203 -6.08 9.58 -3.10
N ALA A 204 -6.58 9.34 -4.31
CA ALA A 204 -6.14 10.05 -5.51
C ALA A 204 -6.41 11.56 -5.36
N CYS A 205 -5.44 12.41 -5.71
CA CYS A 205 -5.59 13.85 -5.57
C CYS A 205 -6.36 14.49 -6.73
N GLY A 206 -6.52 13.79 -7.84
CA GLY A 206 -7.32 14.22 -8.98
C GLY A 206 -7.75 13.06 -9.87
N VAL A 207 -8.81 13.28 -10.65
CA VAL A 207 -9.41 12.26 -11.51
C VAL A 207 -9.49 12.75 -12.95
N VAL A 208 -9.06 11.92 -13.90
CA VAL A 208 -9.06 12.25 -15.33
C VAL A 208 -9.77 11.13 -16.09
N VAL A 209 -10.85 11.48 -16.81
CA VAL A 209 -11.68 10.54 -17.57
C VAL A 209 -11.99 11.07 -18.96
N ALA A 210 -12.31 10.17 -19.89
CA ALA A 210 -12.74 10.58 -21.23
C ALA A 210 -14.19 11.08 -21.21
N ASP A 211 -15.08 10.30 -20.63
CA ASP A 211 -16.50 10.62 -20.46
C ASP A 211 -16.97 10.24 -19.05
N ALA A 212 -17.63 11.20 -18.40
CA ALA A 212 -18.12 11.06 -17.03
C ALA A 212 -19.64 10.89 -17.09
N ALA A 213 -20.15 9.80 -16.52
CA ALA A 213 -21.57 9.52 -16.53
C ALA A 213 -22.36 10.58 -15.74
N GLU A 214 -23.21 11.36 -16.43
CA GLU A 214 -24.10 12.34 -15.80
C GLU A 214 -25.18 11.67 -14.94
N LYS A 215 -25.57 10.43 -15.28
CA LYS A 215 -26.52 9.61 -14.56
C LYS A 215 -25.91 8.26 -14.27
N TYR A 216 -26.12 7.78 -13.05
CA TYR A 216 -25.70 6.44 -12.63
C TYR A 216 -26.90 5.49 -12.49
N SER A 217 -26.65 4.19 -12.64
CA SER A 217 -27.66 3.16 -12.41
C SER A 217 -27.03 1.88 -11.88
N HIS A 218 -27.10 1.69 -10.57
CA HIS A 218 -26.73 0.44 -9.90
C HIS A 218 -27.51 0.32 -8.59
N TRP A 219 -27.90 -0.89 -8.21
CA TRP A 219 -28.78 -1.14 -7.06
C TRP A 219 -28.18 -0.72 -5.71
N THR A 220 -26.85 -0.57 -5.63
CA THR A 220 -26.16 -0.06 -4.44
C THR A 220 -25.87 1.43 -4.47
N ALA A 221 -26.07 2.12 -5.59
CA ALA A 221 -25.60 3.49 -5.76
C ALA A 221 -26.47 4.48 -4.98
N VAL A 222 -25.83 5.40 -4.25
CA VAL A 222 -26.50 6.43 -3.43
C VAL A 222 -26.07 7.85 -3.79
N GLU A 223 -24.96 8.04 -4.50
CA GLU A 223 -24.47 9.33 -4.98
C GLU A 223 -23.76 9.17 -6.35
N SER A 224 -23.65 10.28 -7.09
CA SER A 224 -22.89 10.30 -8.35
C SER A 224 -21.38 10.40 -8.09
N LEU A 225 -20.56 10.03 -9.07
CA LEU A 225 -19.11 10.23 -8.97
C LEU A 225 -18.74 11.71 -8.84
N SER A 226 -19.47 12.59 -9.55
CA SER A 226 -19.27 14.05 -9.48
C SER A 226 -19.51 14.58 -8.06
N ASP A 227 -20.65 14.22 -7.47
CA ASP A 227 -21.01 14.65 -6.13
C ASP A 227 -20.02 14.12 -5.09
N TRP A 228 -19.57 12.88 -5.24
CA TRP A 228 -18.56 12.29 -4.37
C TRP A 228 -17.22 13.04 -4.45
N CYS A 229 -16.71 13.31 -5.67
CA CYS A 229 -15.48 14.07 -5.87
C CYS A 229 -15.61 15.49 -5.29
N ALA A 230 -16.72 16.17 -5.53
CA ALA A 230 -16.98 17.51 -5.00
C ALA A 230 -17.07 17.53 -3.46
N ARG A 231 -17.71 16.52 -2.87
CA ARG A 231 -17.83 16.32 -1.41
C ARG A 231 -16.49 16.03 -0.74
N GLU A 232 -15.62 15.24 -1.37
CA GLU A 232 -14.26 14.95 -0.87
C GLU A 232 -13.26 16.05 -1.25
N GLY A 233 -13.67 17.04 -2.04
CA GLY A 233 -12.83 18.15 -2.48
C GLY A 233 -11.76 17.76 -3.52
N VAL A 234 -12.03 16.72 -4.31
CA VAL A 234 -11.16 16.18 -5.36
C VAL A 234 -11.50 16.78 -6.72
N PRO A 235 -10.57 17.48 -7.38
CA PRO A 235 -10.72 17.94 -8.75
C PRO A 235 -10.86 16.77 -9.73
N ALA A 236 -11.76 16.92 -10.70
CA ALA A 236 -11.99 15.90 -11.70
C ALA A 236 -12.27 16.54 -13.07
N ILE A 237 -11.65 16.02 -14.12
CA ILE A 237 -11.76 16.52 -15.51
C ILE A 237 -12.27 15.43 -16.46
N THR A 238 -13.27 15.81 -17.26
CA THR A 238 -13.89 14.97 -18.31
C THR A 238 -13.75 15.61 -19.69
N GLY A 239 -13.97 14.84 -20.76
CA GLY A 239 -13.88 15.31 -22.13
C GLY A 239 -12.45 15.38 -22.68
N VAL A 240 -11.50 14.67 -22.06
CA VAL A 240 -10.11 14.61 -22.50
C VAL A 240 -9.78 13.29 -23.18
N ASP A 241 -8.85 13.31 -24.14
CA ASP A 241 -8.35 12.09 -24.77
C ASP A 241 -7.43 11.33 -23.81
N THR A 242 -8.00 10.47 -22.98
CA THR A 242 -7.24 9.65 -22.03
C THR A 242 -6.30 8.68 -22.74
N ARG A 243 -6.58 8.27 -23.98
CA ARG A 243 -5.69 7.41 -24.77
C ARG A 243 -4.43 8.17 -25.18
N ALA A 244 -4.55 9.43 -25.60
CA ALA A 244 -3.40 10.28 -25.90
C ALA A 244 -2.55 10.54 -24.64
N ILE A 245 -3.19 10.85 -23.51
CA ILE A 245 -2.53 11.01 -22.21
C ILE A 245 -1.74 9.74 -21.83
N VAL A 246 -2.39 8.59 -21.87
CA VAL A 246 -1.75 7.30 -21.51
C VAL A 246 -0.60 6.97 -22.44
N THR A 247 -0.74 7.24 -23.75
CA THR A 247 0.34 7.02 -24.73
C THR A 247 1.56 7.87 -24.37
N TYR A 248 1.36 9.14 -24.06
CA TYR A 248 2.43 10.03 -23.61
C TYR A 248 3.10 9.53 -22.32
N LEU A 249 2.32 9.18 -21.29
CA LEU A 249 2.85 8.68 -20.01
C LEU A 249 3.62 7.35 -20.17
N ARG A 250 3.23 6.48 -21.10
CA ARG A 250 3.99 5.25 -21.40
C ARG A 250 5.33 5.55 -22.07
N GLU A 251 5.37 6.57 -22.92
CA GLU A 251 6.57 6.96 -23.67
C GLU A 251 7.57 7.78 -22.84
N GLN A 252 7.09 8.70 -21.99
CA GLN A 252 7.95 9.56 -21.17
C GLN A 252 8.13 9.04 -19.74
N GLY A 253 7.23 8.18 -19.27
CA GLY A 253 7.13 7.76 -17.88
C GLY A 253 6.10 8.57 -17.09
N SER A 254 5.83 8.14 -15.86
CA SER A 254 4.98 8.93 -14.97
C SER A 254 5.61 10.31 -14.76
N SER A 255 4.76 11.33 -14.79
CA SER A 255 5.18 12.73 -14.92
C SER A 255 4.36 13.59 -13.97
N LEU A 256 4.94 14.67 -13.47
CA LEU A 256 4.17 15.64 -12.70
C LEU A 256 3.12 16.30 -13.60
N ALA A 257 1.92 16.48 -13.06
CA ALA A 257 0.83 17.12 -13.77
C ALA A 257 0.00 18.00 -12.82
N ARG A 258 -0.84 18.85 -13.43
CA ARG A 258 -1.71 19.79 -12.75
C ARG A 258 -3.11 19.73 -13.37
N ILE A 259 -4.14 19.74 -12.52
CA ILE A 259 -5.52 20.03 -12.93
C ILE A 259 -5.82 21.47 -12.49
N THR A 260 -6.21 22.31 -13.45
CA THR A 260 -6.64 23.69 -13.22
C THR A 260 -8.11 23.83 -13.60
N ILE A 261 -8.92 24.46 -12.74
CA ILE A 261 -10.36 24.68 -12.96
C ILE A 261 -10.66 26.17 -12.98
N GLY A 262 -11.35 26.63 -14.03
CA GLY A 262 -11.69 28.03 -14.27
C GLY A 262 -10.87 28.64 -15.40
N GLU A 263 -10.80 29.98 -15.44
CA GLU A 263 -9.99 30.69 -16.41
C GLU A 263 -8.51 30.54 -16.08
N GLU A 264 -7.71 30.16 -17.08
CA GLU A 264 -6.24 30.21 -17.00
C GLU A 264 -5.82 31.68 -17.00
N TYR A 265 -5.77 32.32 -15.83
CA TYR A 265 -4.76 33.32 -15.48
C TYR A 265 -5.02 33.84 -14.06
N ASP A 266 -4.19 33.41 -13.12
CA ASP A 266 -3.83 34.24 -11.98
C ASP A 266 -2.32 34.07 -11.86
N ALA A 267 -1.55 35.05 -12.34
CA ALA A 267 -0.09 35.00 -12.38
C ALA A 267 0.52 34.82 -10.97
N ASP A 268 -0.29 35.07 -9.94
CA ASP A 268 0.03 34.92 -8.53
C ASP A 268 -0.30 33.51 -7.97
N GLN A 269 -0.92 32.63 -8.77
CA GLN A 269 -1.27 31.23 -8.42
C GLN A 269 -0.52 30.19 -9.27
N ASP A 270 0.67 30.52 -9.79
CA ASP A 270 1.57 29.51 -10.34
C ASP A 270 2.15 28.65 -9.20
N GLU A 271 1.29 27.83 -8.59
CA GLU A 271 1.73 26.80 -7.65
C GLU A 271 2.64 25.85 -8.43
N ALA A 272 3.91 25.82 -8.01
CA ALA A 272 4.89 24.89 -8.54
C ALA A 272 4.35 23.45 -8.46
N PHE A 273 4.73 22.63 -9.44
CA PHE A 273 4.42 21.20 -9.39
C PHE A 273 4.95 20.61 -8.09
N VAL A 274 4.04 20.10 -7.26
CA VAL A 274 4.41 19.34 -6.07
C VAL A 274 4.81 17.95 -6.51
N ASP A 275 6.03 17.55 -6.18
CA ASP A 275 6.52 16.20 -6.43
C ASP A 275 6.19 15.30 -5.22
N PRO A 276 5.21 14.37 -5.34
CA PRO A 276 4.86 13.47 -4.25
C PRO A 276 6.00 12.52 -3.88
N GLU A 277 6.96 12.28 -4.78
CA GLU A 277 8.08 11.37 -4.54
C GLU A 277 9.06 11.90 -3.51
N GLN A 278 9.10 13.22 -3.27
CA GLN A 278 9.93 13.83 -2.22
C GLN A 278 9.26 13.78 -0.84
N ILE A 279 8.03 13.26 -0.75
CA ILE A 279 7.24 13.23 0.46
C ILE A 279 7.17 11.79 0.97
N ASN A 280 7.32 11.61 2.29
CA ASN A 280 6.98 10.33 2.90
C ASN A 280 5.44 10.19 2.96
N LEU A 281 4.86 9.68 1.88
CA LEU A 281 3.41 9.48 1.73
C LEU A 281 2.88 8.41 2.68
N VAL A 282 3.70 7.40 3.02
CA VAL A 282 3.36 6.35 3.99
C VAL A 282 3.03 6.96 5.34
N LYS A 283 3.82 7.93 5.81
CA LYS A 283 3.56 8.66 7.05
C LYS A 283 2.21 9.40 7.04
N LYS A 284 1.75 9.88 5.89
CA LYS A 284 0.44 10.53 5.75
C LYS A 284 -0.72 9.52 5.87
N VAL A 285 -0.62 8.36 5.21
CA VAL A 285 -1.72 7.38 5.12
C VAL A 285 -1.74 6.29 6.22
N SER A 286 -0.63 6.12 6.94
CA SER A 286 -0.52 5.17 8.04
C SER A 286 -1.30 5.64 9.27
N THR A 287 -1.94 4.71 9.97
CA THR A 287 -2.62 4.97 11.25
C THR A 287 -1.69 5.66 12.25
N LYS A 288 -2.21 6.62 13.01
CA LYS A 288 -1.44 7.36 14.03
C LYS A 288 -1.39 6.65 15.38
N ALA A 289 -2.33 5.72 15.60
CA ALA A 289 -2.38 4.88 16.80
C ALA A 289 -2.81 3.45 16.40
N PRO A 290 -2.43 2.43 17.19
CA PRO A 290 -2.87 1.07 16.91
C PRO A 290 -4.39 0.92 16.96
N PHE A 291 -4.92 0.08 16.09
CA PHE A 291 -6.34 -0.30 16.08
C PHE A 291 -6.48 -1.81 15.89
N HIS A 292 -7.66 -2.34 16.18
CA HIS A 292 -7.89 -3.79 16.22
C HIS A 292 -9.16 -4.19 15.47
N VAL A 293 -9.05 -5.23 14.64
CA VAL A 293 -10.15 -5.86 13.93
C VAL A 293 -10.25 -7.32 14.38
N SER A 294 -11.35 -7.66 15.04
CA SER A 294 -11.53 -8.99 15.61
C SER A 294 -12.07 -9.98 14.59
N SER A 295 -11.63 -11.23 14.68
CA SER A 295 -12.20 -12.38 13.96
C SER A 295 -13.12 -13.19 14.86
N SER A 296 -14.26 -13.61 14.30
CA SER A 296 -15.18 -14.58 14.90
C SER A 296 -14.89 -16.03 14.53
N ASN A 297 -14.01 -16.26 13.53
CA ASN A 297 -13.88 -17.56 12.84
C ASN A 297 -12.62 -18.35 13.24
N GLY A 298 -11.86 -17.88 14.22
CA GLY A 298 -10.61 -18.51 14.62
C GLY A 298 -9.92 -17.72 15.73
N ASP A 299 -8.79 -18.23 16.19
CA ASP A 299 -8.05 -17.70 17.33
C ASP A 299 -6.60 -17.32 16.98
N LEU A 300 -6.30 -17.15 15.70
CA LEU A 300 -5.02 -16.63 15.24
C LEU A 300 -4.95 -15.11 15.46
N HIS A 301 -3.77 -14.61 15.78
CA HIS A 301 -3.54 -13.18 15.97
C HIS A 301 -2.36 -12.68 15.15
N VAL A 302 -2.64 -11.77 14.22
CA VAL A 302 -1.65 -11.20 13.29
C VAL A 302 -1.43 -9.73 13.62
N ALA A 303 -0.16 -9.32 13.70
CA ALA A 303 0.19 -7.90 13.67
C ALA A 303 0.28 -7.42 12.22
N VAL A 304 -0.34 -6.31 11.90
CA VAL A 304 -0.28 -5.68 10.58
C VAL A 304 0.46 -4.36 10.69
N ILE A 305 1.52 -4.18 9.89
CA ILE A 305 2.19 -2.88 9.73
C ILE A 305 1.44 -2.11 8.65
N ASP A 306 0.75 -1.03 9.05
CA ASP A 306 -0.04 -0.18 8.18
C ASP A 306 0.86 0.80 7.43
N CYS A 307 1.14 0.51 6.16
CA CYS A 307 1.85 1.42 5.28
C CYS A 307 0.88 2.19 4.35
N GLY A 308 -0.44 2.11 4.61
CA GLY A 308 -1.49 2.43 3.66
C GLY A 308 -2.39 1.23 3.38
N VAL A 309 -2.72 0.45 4.42
CA VAL A 309 -3.42 -0.83 4.30
C VAL A 309 -4.74 -0.67 3.56
N LYS A 310 -5.07 -1.61 2.70
CA LYS A 310 -6.39 -1.72 2.09
C LYS A 310 -7.35 -2.49 3.00
N GLU A 311 -8.60 -2.04 3.11
CA GLU A 311 -9.65 -2.72 3.90
C GLU A 311 -9.77 -4.21 3.53
N ASN A 312 -9.61 -4.56 2.25
CA ASN A 312 -9.72 -5.95 1.84
C ASN A 312 -8.57 -6.85 2.29
N ILE A 313 -7.40 -6.30 2.66
CA ILE A 313 -6.32 -7.06 3.32
C ILE A 313 -6.80 -7.53 4.70
N LEU A 314 -7.32 -6.60 5.50
CA LEU A 314 -7.81 -6.89 6.85
C LEU A 314 -8.98 -7.88 6.79
N ARG A 315 -9.92 -7.64 5.86
CA ARG A 315 -11.03 -8.57 5.61
C ARG A 315 -10.56 -9.97 5.23
N SER A 316 -9.51 -10.08 4.41
CA SER A 316 -8.98 -11.37 3.95
C SER A 316 -8.34 -12.18 5.07
N LEU A 317 -7.70 -11.51 6.03
CA LEU A 317 -7.15 -12.12 7.25
C LEU A 317 -8.28 -12.55 8.20
N VAL A 318 -9.20 -11.64 8.49
CA VAL A 318 -10.28 -11.84 9.47
C VAL A 318 -11.23 -12.96 9.04
N LYS A 319 -11.64 -13.00 7.77
CA LYS A 319 -12.50 -14.07 7.26
C LYS A 319 -11.90 -15.47 7.41
N ARG A 320 -10.57 -15.56 7.45
CA ARG A 320 -9.81 -16.81 7.59
C ARG A 320 -9.40 -17.13 9.03
N GLY A 321 -10.00 -16.45 10.01
CA GLY A 321 -9.80 -16.79 11.42
C GLY A 321 -8.69 -16.01 12.13
N ALA A 322 -8.05 -15.03 11.47
CA ALA A 322 -7.01 -14.21 12.09
C ALA A 322 -7.54 -12.84 12.51
N SER A 323 -7.55 -12.57 13.82
CA SER A 323 -7.71 -11.20 14.32
C SER A 323 -6.49 -10.37 13.97
N ALA A 324 -6.69 -9.10 13.61
CA ALA A 324 -5.62 -8.21 13.18
C ALA A 324 -5.45 -7.05 14.18
N THR A 325 -4.25 -6.90 14.72
CA THR A 325 -3.85 -5.66 15.40
C THR A 325 -2.95 -4.87 14.47
N VAL A 326 -3.40 -3.68 14.11
CA VAL A 326 -2.78 -2.85 13.09
C VAL A 326 -1.97 -1.75 13.75
N PHE A 327 -0.72 -1.60 13.33
CA PHE A 327 0.26 -0.67 13.91
C PHE A 327 0.71 0.38 12.89
N PRO A 328 1.13 1.57 13.35
CA PRO A 328 1.79 2.56 12.49
C PRO A 328 2.99 1.96 11.73
N TYR A 329 3.30 2.50 10.56
CA TYR A 329 4.36 2.01 9.66
C TYR A 329 5.75 1.95 10.32
N ASP A 330 6.03 2.87 11.24
CA ASP A 330 7.31 3.01 11.97
C ASP A 330 7.30 2.31 13.34
N TYR A 331 6.29 1.50 13.63
CA TYR A 331 6.19 0.80 14.90
C TYR A 331 7.32 -0.24 15.06
N PRO A 332 7.99 -0.32 16.23
CA PRO A 332 9.11 -1.23 16.48
C PRO A 332 8.65 -2.68 16.69
N ILE A 333 8.05 -3.27 15.65
CA ILE A 333 7.35 -4.56 15.71
C ILE A 333 8.22 -5.71 16.21
N HIS A 334 9.52 -5.69 15.90
CA HIS A 334 10.52 -6.66 16.36
C HIS A 334 10.58 -6.79 17.89
N LYS A 335 10.20 -5.75 18.65
CA LYS A 335 10.18 -5.79 20.12
C LYS A 335 8.99 -6.55 20.69
N VAL A 336 7.88 -6.63 19.96
CA VAL A 336 6.62 -7.21 20.44
C VAL A 336 6.16 -8.41 19.61
N ALA A 337 6.92 -8.83 18.61
CA ALA A 337 6.56 -9.91 17.69
C ALA A 337 6.22 -11.23 18.39
N HIS A 338 6.79 -11.48 19.57
CA HIS A 338 6.50 -12.65 20.41
C HIS A 338 5.06 -12.68 20.96
N HIS A 339 4.29 -11.59 20.86
CA HIS A 339 2.87 -11.56 21.19
C HIS A 339 1.95 -11.96 20.03
N PHE A 340 2.49 -12.21 18.84
CA PHE A 340 1.70 -12.49 17.63
C PHE A 340 2.06 -13.86 17.03
N ASP A 341 1.11 -14.42 16.28
CA ASP A 341 1.29 -15.68 15.56
C ASP A 341 1.85 -15.43 14.14
N GLY A 342 1.65 -14.21 13.62
CA GLY A 342 2.09 -13.80 12.29
C GLY A 342 2.30 -12.29 12.19
N ILE A 343 3.18 -11.87 11.29
CA ILE A 343 3.40 -10.46 10.95
C ILE A 343 3.05 -10.22 9.48
N PHE A 344 2.27 -9.18 9.22
CA PHE A 344 1.85 -8.79 7.88
C PHE A 344 2.30 -7.36 7.58
N ILE A 345 2.84 -7.12 6.39
CA ILE A 345 3.21 -5.78 5.93
C ILE A 345 2.31 -5.42 4.75
N SER A 346 1.50 -4.38 4.95
CA SER A 346 0.50 -3.97 3.97
C SER A 346 1.09 -3.21 2.77
N ASN A 347 0.22 -2.93 1.81
CA ASN A 347 0.51 -2.04 0.69
C ASN A 347 0.68 -0.57 1.14
N GLY A 348 1.05 0.31 0.21
CA GLY A 348 1.12 1.74 0.46
C GLY A 348 1.67 2.55 -0.72
N PRO A 349 1.64 3.89 -0.59
CA PRO A 349 2.11 4.81 -1.60
C PRO A 349 3.62 5.11 -1.49
N GLY A 350 4.15 5.73 -2.54
CA GLY A 350 5.44 6.41 -2.51
C GLY A 350 6.67 5.52 -2.66
N ASP A 351 7.84 6.12 -2.42
CA ASP A 351 9.15 5.46 -2.51
C ASP A 351 9.43 4.64 -1.23
N PRO A 352 9.72 3.33 -1.32
CA PRO A 352 10.05 2.50 -0.16
C PRO A 352 11.30 2.97 0.61
N THR A 353 12.19 3.74 -0.01
CA THR A 353 13.40 4.27 0.64
C THR A 353 13.11 5.35 1.69
N HIS A 354 11.91 5.91 1.71
CA HIS A 354 11.44 6.82 2.76
C HIS A 354 11.09 6.10 4.08
N CYS A 355 10.97 4.77 4.06
CA CYS A 355 10.56 3.96 5.21
C CYS A 355 11.73 3.26 5.90
N GLN A 356 12.85 3.98 6.11
CA GLN A 356 14.08 3.41 6.66
C GLN A 356 13.89 2.82 8.08
N GLU A 357 13.07 3.47 8.92
CA GLU A 357 12.72 2.96 10.25
C GLU A 357 11.99 1.61 10.17
N THR A 358 11.01 1.49 9.26
CA THR A 358 10.31 0.23 9.01
C THR A 358 11.27 -0.85 8.52
N VAL A 359 12.15 -0.52 7.56
CA VAL A 359 13.18 -1.43 7.05
C VAL A 359 14.11 -1.92 8.16
N TYR A 360 14.53 -1.02 9.06
CA TYR A 360 15.33 -1.37 10.23
C TYR A 360 14.59 -2.34 11.15
N HIS A 361 13.33 -2.06 11.49
CA HIS A 361 12.53 -2.93 12.34
C HIS A 361 12.26 -4.30 11.72
N LEU A 362 12.02 -4.38 10.40
CA LEU A 362 11.84 -5.64 9.68
C LEU A 362 13.14 -6.45 9.64
N ARG A 363 14.30 -5.80 9.45
CA ARG A 363 15.59 -6.48 9.51
C ARG A 363 15.82 -7.10 10.89
N ARG A 364 15.61 -6.34 11.96
CA ARG A 364 15.73 -6.83 13.33
C ARG A 364 14.75 -7.98 13.61
N LEU A 365 13.51 -7.88 13.13
CA LEU A 365 12.52 -8.96 13.24
C LEU A 365 13.02 -10.25 12.58
N MET A 366 13.56 -10.15 11.36
CA MET A 366 14.09 -11.30 10.64
C MET A 366 15.32 -11.90 11.32
N GLU A 367 16.14 -11.11 12.01
CA GLU A 367 17.28 -11.60 12.79
C GLU A 367 16.86 -12.29 14.10
N SER A 368 15.80 -11.80 14.77
CA SER A 368 15.48 -12.17 16.15
C SER A 368 14.31 -13.13 16.33
N SER A 369 13.50 -13.40 15.31
CA SER A 369 12.27 -14.20 15.42
C SER A 369 12.11 -15.19 14.28
N GLN A 370 11.36 -16.28 14.47
CA GLN A 370 10.97 -17.22 13.41
C GLN A 370 9.49 -17.07 13.01
N VAL A 371 8.82 -16.02 13.49
CA VAL A 371 7.41 -15.76 13.16
C VAL A 371 7.19 -15.67 11.64
N PRO A 372 6.12 -16.26 11.09
CA PRO A 372 5.76 -16.11 9.70
C PRO A 372 5.52 -14.66 9.30
N VAL A 373 6.00 -14.28 8.11
CA VAL A 373 5.89 -12.91 7.61
C VAL A 373 5.39 -12.89 6.17
N MET A 374 4.37 -12.08 5.89
CA MET A 374 3.88 -11.82 4.53
C MET A 374 3.89 -10.32 4.22
N GLY A 375 4.39 -9.93 3.05
CA GLY A 375 4.35 -8.56 2.55
C GLY A 375 3.60 -8.43 1.23
N ILE A 376 2.79 -7.38 1.07
CA ILE A 376 2.07 -7.06 -0.18
C ILE A 376 2.52 -5.70 -0.71
N CYS A 377 2.79 -5.61 -2.01
CA CYS A 377 3.11 -4.37 -2.72
C CYS A 377 4.28 -3.61 -2.07
N LEU A 378 4.03 -2.49 -1.38
CA LEU A 378 5.06 -1.81 -0.60
C LEU A 378 5.67 -2.73 0.46
N GLY A 379 4.89 -3.59 1.11
CA GLY A 379 5.41 -4.59 2.05
C GLY A 379 6.38 -5.58 1.42
N HIS A 380 6.22 -5.92 0.14
CA HIS A 380 7.20 -6.71 -0.60
C HIS A 380 8.52 -5.97 -0.77
N GLN A 381 8.46 -4.69 -1.15
CA GLN A 381 9.63 -3.84 -1.32
C GLN A 381 10.37 -3.60 0.00
N LEU A 382 9.64 -3.34 1.09
CA LEU A 382 10.23 -3.13 2.41
C LEU A 382 10.92 -4.40 2.95
N LEU A 383 10.33 -5.57 2.72
CA LEU A 383 10.98 -6.84 3.05
C LEU A 383 12.25 -7.07 2.23
N ALA A 384 12.23 -6.73 0.93
CA ALA A 384 13.41 -6.86 0.07
C ALA A 384 14.55 -5.92 0.53
N LEU A 385 14.25 -4.67 0.85
CA LEU A 385 15.23 -3.73 1.43
C LEU A 385 15.75 -4.20 2.79
N ALA A 386 14.88 -4.76 3.63
CA ALA A 386 15.27 -5.31 4.93
C ALA A 386 16.21 -6.50 4.78
N ALA A 387 15.98 -7.34 3.77
CA ALA A 387 16.86 -8.45 3.38
C ALA A 387 18.21 -8.00 2.79
N GLY A 388 18.29 -6.77 2.26
CA GLY A 388 19.51 -6.21 1.67
C GLY A 388 19.50 -6.12 0.14
N ALA A 389 18.36 -6.35 -0.50
CA ALA A 389 18.16 -6.10 -1.93
C ALA A 389 17.95 -4.60 -2.22
N ARG A 390 17.84 -4.24 -3.50
CA ARG A 390 17.55 -2.88 -3.97
C ARG A 390 16.17 -2.78 -4.61
N THR A 391 15.63 -1.56 -4.60
CA THR A 391 14.43 -1.19 -5.35
C THR A 391 14.78 -0.17 -6.42
N VAL A 392 14.06 -0.21 -7.54
CA VAL A 392 14.18 0.72 -8.66
C VAL A 392 12.83 1.30 -9.01
N LYS A 393 12.80 2.57 -9.45
CA LYS A 393 11.59 3.19 -9.96
C LYS A 393 11.33 2.69 -11.39
N LEU A 394 10.12 2.23 -11.64
CA LEU A 394 9.66 1.84 -12.96
C LEU A 394 9.33 3.09 -13.77
N LYS A 395 9.45 2.98 -15.10
CA LYS A 395 9.18 4.09 -16.01
C LYS A 395 7.77 4.68 -15.83
N TYR A 396 6.75 3.83 -15.85
CA TYR A 396 5.34 4.23 -15.67
C TYR A 396 4.59 3.33 -14.68
N GLY A 397 5.28 2.40 -14.01
CA GLY A 397 4.71 1.45 -13.05
C GLY A 397 3.71 0.44 -13.64
N ASN A 398 3.21 -0.42 -12.76
CA ASN A 398 2.20 -1.43 -13.08
C ASN A 398 0.91 -1.12 -12.32
N ARG A 399 -0.15 -0.79 -13.06
CA ARG A 399 -1.43 -0.27 -12.54
C ARG A 399 -2.61 -0.83 -13.33
N ALA A 400 -3.07 -2.02 -12.96
CA ALA A 400 -4.09 -2.74 -13.71
C ALA A 400 -4.68 -3.94 -12.97
N HIS A 401 -5.79 -4.49 -13.48
CA HIS A 401 -6.39 -5.75 -13.00
C HIS A 401 -6.10 -6.96 -13.91
N ASN A 402 -5.20 -6.84 -14.88
CA ASN A 402 -4.97 -7.85 -15.92
C ASN A 402 -3.50 -8.25 -16.08
N ILE A 403 -2.67 -8.07 -15.04
CA ILE A 403 -1.23 -8.32 -15.17
C ILE A 403 -0.90 -9.79 -14.86
N PRO A 404 -0.27 -10.52 -15.79
CA PRO A 404 0.11 -11.90 -15.59
C PRO A 404 1.37 -12.03 -14.73
N ALA A 405 1.25 -12.70 -13.59
CA ALA A 405 2.36 -13.09 -12.72
C ALA A 405 2.57 -14.60 -12.80
N LEU A 406 3.78 -15.02 -13.20
CA LEU A 406 4.19 -16.43 -13.26
C LEU A 406 4.80 -16.84 -11.92
N ASP A 407 4.21 -17.83 -11.26
CA ASP A 407 4.79 -18.52 -10.12
C ASP A 407 5.95 -19.41 -10.58
N LEU A 408 7.16 -19.07 -10.15
CA LEU A 408 8.38 -19.79 -10.53
C LEU A 408 8.53 -21.13 -9.81
N THR A 409 7.75 -21.39 -8.76
CA THR A 409 7.77 -22.64 -7.99
C THR A 409 6.86 -23.70 -8.59
N THR A 410 5.74 -23.29 -9.17
CA THR A 410 4.74 -24.21 -9.74
C THR A 410 4.62 -24.14 -11.26
N GLY A 411 5.14 -23.08 -11.89
CA GLY A 411 4.97 -22.81 -13.32
C GLY A 411 3.58 -22.31 -13.70
N ARG A 412 2.73 -21.96 -12.73
CA ARG A 412 1.37 -21.45 -12.97
C ARG A 412 1.36 -19.94 -13.15
N CYS A 413 0.58 -19.47 -14.12
CA CYS A 413 0.33 -18.05 -14.30
C CYS A 413 -0.97 -17.64 -13.59
N HIS A 414 -0.94 -16.51 -12.91
CA HIS A 414 -2.09 -15.89 -12.25
C HIS A 414 -2.33 -14.50 -12.86
N ILE A 415 -3.60 -14.15 -13.09
CA ILE A 415 -3.94 -12.77 -13.44
C ILE A 415 -4.10 -11.98 -12.14
N THR A 416 -3.41 -10.84 -12.05
CA THR A 416 -3.24 -10.10 -10.79
C THR A 416 -3.70 -8.66 -10.91
N SER A 417 -4.09 -8.10 -9.76
CA SER A 417 -4.28 -6.66 -9.57
C SER A 417 -2.98 -6.04 -9.05
N GLN A 418 -2.54 -4.95 -9.67
CA GLN A 418 -1.30 -4.26 -9.31
C GLN A 418 -1.51 -2.75 -9.26
N ASN A 419 -0.82 -2.10 -8.33
CA ASN A 419 -0.70 -0.65 -8.24
C ASN A 419 0.64 -0.27 -7.59
N HIS A 420 1.71 -0.21 -8.38
CA HIS A 420 3.03 0.19 -7.88
C HIS A 420 3.89 0.89 -8.95
N GLY A 421 4.67 1.87 -8.51
CA GLY A 421 5.65 2.60 -9.33
C GLY A 421 7.10 2.13 -9.14
N TYR A 422 7.36 1.25 -8.18
CA TYR A 422 8.69 0.74 -7.83
C TYR A 422 8.70 -0.78 -7.93
N ALA A 423 9.86 -1.38 -8.19
CA ALA A 423 10.05 -2.82 -8.25
C ALA A 423 11.35 -3.24 -7.55
N VAL A 424 11.41 -4.49 -7.08
CA VAL A 424 12.63 -5.07 -6.51
C VAL A 424 13.56 -5.51 -7.63
N GLU A 425 14.84 -5.17 -7.52
CA GLU A 425 15.88 -5.63 -8.43
C GLU A 425 16.29 -7.06 -8.06
N ALA A 426 15.66 -8.06 -8.66
CA ALA A 426 15.81 -9.48 -8.32
C ALA A 426 17.27 -9.98 -8.30
N SER A 427 18.13 -9.45 -9.19
CA SER A 427 19.55 -9.79 -9.26
C SER A 427 20.34 -9.43 -7.98
N THR A 428 19.75 -8.60 -7.11
CA THR A 428 20.35 -8.17 -5.84
C THR A 428 19.87 -8.97 -4.64
N LEU A 429 18.95 -9.92 -4.83
CA LEU A 429 18.45 -10.75 -3.75
C LEU A 429 19.61 -11.56 -3.13
N PRO A 430 19.76 -11.53 -1.79
CA PRO A 430 20.75 -12.35 -1.11
C PRO A 430 20.50 -13.86 -1.32
N LYS A 431 21.53 -14.67 -1.05
CA LYS A 431 21.50 -16.12 -1.27
C LYS A 431 20.45 -16.86 -0.44
N GLU A 432 19.87 -16.26 0.59
CA GLU A 432 18.81 -16.81 1.43
C GLU A 432 17.42 -16.68 0.78
N TRP A 433 17.31 -15.87 -0.28
CA TRP A 433 16.06 -15.55 -0.97
C TRP A 433 16.05 -16.10 -2.39
N LYS A 434 14.84 -16.26 -2.93
CA LYS A 434 14.59 -16.54 -4.34
C LYS A 434 13.42 -15.69 -4.82
N GLU A 435 13.40 -15.43 -6.11
CA GLU A 435 12.20 -14.95 -6.78
C GLU A 435 11.07 -15.97 -6.60
N TYR A 436 9.87 -15.46 -6.33
CA TYR A 436 8.66 -16.27 -6.21
C TYR A 436 7.78 -16.08 -7.43
N PHE A 437 7.51 -14.83 -7.80
CA PHE A 437 6.75 -14.49 -9.00
C PHE A 437 7.55 -13.56 -9.91
N VAL A 438 7.28 -13.66 -11.22
CA VAL A 438 7.80 -12.73 -12.23
C VAL A 438 6.68 -12.24 -13.14
N ASN A 439 6.76 -10.99 -13.55
CA ASN A 439 5.82 -10.40 -14.49
C ASN A 439 6.10 -10.91 -15.91
N LEU A 440 5.10 -11.49 -16.59
CA LEU A 440 5.31 -12.01 -17.95
C LEU A 440 5.38 -10.93 -19.04
N ASN A 441 4.97 -9.69 -18.75
CA ASN A 441 5.02 -8.60 -19.73
C ASN A 441 6.38 -7.89 -19.74
N ASP A 442 6.99 -7.66 -18.57
CA ASP A 442 8.20 -6.83 -18.44
C ASP A 442 9.34 -7.49 -17.67
N SER A 443 9.16 -8.74 -17.19
CA SER A 443 10.15 -9.49 -16.41
C SER A 443 10.54 -8.87 -15.06
N SER A 444 9.79 -7.88 -14.58
CA SER A 444 9.98 -7.31 -13.24
C SER A 444 9.63 -8.35 -12.17
N ASN A 445 10.27 -8.22 -11.00
CA ASN A 445 10.00 -9.11 -9.87
C ASN A 445 8.60 -8.86 -9.31
N GLU A 446 7.84 -9.94 -9.13
CA GLU A 446 6.46 -9.89 -8.64
C GLU A 446 6.29 -10.54 -7.27
N GLY A 447 7.38 -10.97 -6.67
CA GLY A 447 7.39 -11.63 -5.37
C GLY A 447 8.71 -12.29 -5.05
N MET A 448 8.94 -12.51 -3.77
CA MET A 448 10.12 -13.23 -3.28
C MET A 448 9.75 -14.15 -2.11
N ILE A 449 10.55 -15.19 -1.92
CA ILE A 449 10.35 -16.19 -0.87
C ILE A 449 11.69 -16.57 -0.24
N HIS A 450 11.70 -16.72 1.09
CA HIS A 450 12.87 -17.19 1.81
C HIS A 450 13.05 -18.70 1.63
N LYS A 451 14.29 -19.17 1.45
CA LYS A 451 14.57 -20.58 1.12
C LYS A 451 14.21 -21.59 2.21
N SER A 452 14.15 -21.15 3.47
CA SER A 452 13.96 -22.04 4.63
C SER A 452 13.00 -21.54 5.71
N ARG A 453 12.53 -20.29 5.63
CA ARG A 453 11.72 -19.66 6.68
C ARG A 453 10.36 -19.32 6.09
N PRO A 454 9.29 -19.26 6.91
CA PRO A 454 7.94 -18.93 6.44
C PRO A 454 7.80 -17.43 6.15
N ILE A 455 8.64 -16.91 5.26
CA ILE A 455 8.64 -15.51 4.85
C ILE A 455 8.53 -15.45 3.33
N PHE A 456 7.47 -14.80 2.84
CA PHE A 456 7.29 -14.54 1.44
C PHE A 456 6.55 -13.22 1.21
N SER A 457 6.57 -12.74 -0.02
CA SER A 457 5.88 -11.50 -0.38
C SER A 457 5.50 -11.47 -1.84
N THR A 458 4.50 -10.66 -2.16
CA THR A 458 4.04 -10.40 -3.53
C THR A 458 4.03 -8.91 -3.82
N GLN A 459 4.44 -8.54 -5.03
CA GLN A 459 4.37 -7.15 -5.49
C GLN A 459 2.94 -6.77 -5.92
N PHE A 460 2.16 -7.75 -6.39
CA PHE A 460 0.73 -7.62 -6.67
C PHE A 460 -0.14 -7.79 -5.42
N HIS A 461 -1.44 -7.51 -5.59
CA HIS A 461 -2.47 -7.44 -4.55
C HIS A 461 -3.38 -8.67 -4.57
N PRO A 462 -3.05 -9.76 -3.84
CA PRO A 462 -3.87 -10.96 -3.76
C PRO A 462 -5.24 -10.75 -3.08
N GLU A 463 -5.41 -9.66 -2.33
CA GLU A 463 -6.71 -9.27 -1.80
C GLU A 463 -7.63 -8.72 -2.90
N ALA A 464 -7.06 -8.20 -3.99
CA ALA A 464 -7.78 -7.54 -5.08
C ALA A 464 -8.81 -6.50 -4.57
N LYS A 465 -10.10 -6.75 -4.82
CA LYS A 465 -11.25 -5.82 -4.77
C LYS A 465 -11.33 -4.92 -6.01
N GLY A 466 -12.26 -5.24 -6.90
CA GLY A 466 -12.35 -4.72 -8.27
C GLY A 466 -11.54 -5.54 -9.29
N GLY A 467 -10.45 -6.18 -8.85
CA GLY A 467 -9.60 -7.08 -9.66
C GLY A 467 -9.89 -8.58 -9.50
N PRO A 468 -9.14 -9.45 -10.19
CA PRO A 468 -9.30 -10.92 -10.17
C PRO A 468 -8.95 -11.53 -8.81
N LEU A 469 -9.56 -12.68 -8.50
CA LEU A 469 -9.40 -13.38 -7.21
C LEU A 469 -8.41 -14.56 -7.27
N ASP A 470 -7.70 -14.72 -8.40
CA ASP A 470 -6.87 -15.87 -8.77
C ASP A 470 -5.69 -16.14 -7.82
N SER A 471 -5.30 -15.15 -7.02
CA SER A 471 -4.17 -15.21 -6.08
C SER A 471 -4.58 -15.13 -4.61
N ALA A 472 -5.90 -15.18 -4.32
CA ALA A 472 -6.40 -15.12 -2.94
C ALA A 472 -5.91 -16.28 -2.06
N TYR A 473 -5.50 -17.40 -2.66
CA TYR A 473 -4.93 -18.57 -1.96
C TYR A 473 -3.64 -18.24 -1.18
N LEU A 474 -2.97 -17.12 -1.51
CA LEU A 474 -1.75 -16.72 -0.80
C LEU A 474 -2.04 -16.30 0.65
N PHE A 475 -3.25 -15.82 0.95
CA PHE A 475 -3.68 -15.63 2.34
C PHE A 475 -3.86 -16.97 3.06
N ASP A 476 -4.34 -18.00 2.37
CA ASP A 476 -4.49 -19.34 2.93
C ASP A 476 -3.10 -19.94 3.25
N ALA A 477 -2.15 -19.84 2.31
CA ALA A 477 -0.76 -20.29 2.52
C ALA A 477 -0.05 -19.55 3.66
N TYR A 478 -0.27 -18.24 3.80
CA TYR A 478 0.25 -17.46 4.92
C TYR A 478 -0.35 -17.93 6.25
N LEU A 479 -1.68 -18.06 6.33
CA LEU A 479 -2.33 -18.44 7.60
C LEU A 479 -2.08 -19.89 7.99
N GLU A 480 -1.85 -20.78 7.03
CA GLU A 480 -1.34 -22.12 7.31
C GLU A 480 0.04 -22.04 8.00
N SER A 481 0.94 -21.19 7.50
CA SER A 481 2.25 -20.96 8.13
C SER A 481 2.11 -20.39 9.55
N VAL A 482 1.21 -19.42 9.74
CA VAL A 482 0.88 -18.82 11.04
C VAL A 482 0.35 -19.87 12.03
N ASN A 483 -0.57 -20.72 11.59
CA ASN A 483 -1.12 -21.80 12.40
C ASN A 483 -0.04 -22.84 12.78
N ASN A 484 0.81 -23.23 11.84
CA ASN A 484 1.92 -24.14 12.10
C ASN A 484 2.92 -23.56 13.11
N TYR A 485 3.24 -22.27 12.99
CA TYR A 485 4.08 -21.57 13.96
C TYR A 485 3.44 -21.55 15.35
N LYS A 486 2.17 -21.15 15.46
CA LYS A 486 1.43 -21.14 16.73
C LYS A 486 1.43 -22.52 17.41
N ASN A 487 1.19 -23.59 16.66
CA ASN A 487 1.21 -24.95 17.19
C ASN A 487 2.61 -25.38 17.66
N SER A 488 3.66 -25.02 16.92
CA SER A 488 5.05 -25.29 17.33
C SER A 488 5.43 -24.53 18.61
N GLU A 489 4.97 -23.28 18.74
CA GLU A 489 5.23 -22.43 19.88
C GLU A 489 4.46 -22.89 21.12
N ALA A 490 3.22 -23.36 20.95
CA ALA A 490 2.45 -23.96 22.04
C ALA A 490 3.10 -25.23 22.59
N ALA A 491 3.81 -26.00 21.74
CA ALA A 491 4.57 -27.17 22.19
C ALA A 491 5.81 -26.80 23.02
N ILE A 492 6.42 -25.63 22.77
CA ILE A 492 7.61 -25.14 23.49
C ILE A 492 7.21 -24.33 24.73
N GLN A 493 6.13 -23.54 24.62
CA GLN A 493 5.62 -22.62 25.64
C GLN A 493 4.10 -22.82 25.82
N PRO A 494 3.66 -23.85 26.59
CA PRO A 494 2.24 -24.20 26.71
C PRO A 494 1.33 -23.11 27.29
N PHE A 495 1.92 -22.11 27.96
CA PHE A 495 1.19 -20.99 28.57
C PHE A 495 1.26 -19.70 27.74
N ARG A 496 1.85 -19.72 26.53
CA ARG A 496 1.88 -18.55 25.65
C ARG A 496 0.49 -18.33 25.08
N ASP A 497 -0.16 -17.24 25.50
CA ASP A 497 -1.40 -16.77 24.90
C ASP A 497 -1.10 -15.55 24.00
N SER A 498 -1.19 -15.76 22.69
CA SER A 498 -1.05 -14.69 21.70
C SER A 498 -2.34 -13.92 21.50
N ARG A 499 -3.47 -14.35 22.08
CA ARG A 499 -4.74 -13.65 21.92
C ARG A 499 -4.67 -12.29 22.62
N PRO A 500 -5.15 -11.22 21.96
CA PRO A 500 -5.21 -9.92 22.62
C PRO A 500 -6.17 -10.01 23.80
N SER A 501 -5.76 -9.51 24.97
CA SER A 501 -6.62 -9.51 26.15
C SER A 501 -7.88 -8.70 25.85
N ARG A 502 -9.04 -9.10 26.41
CA ARG A 502 -10.30 -8.35 26.21
C ARG A 502 -10.16 -6.87 26.54
N LEU A 503 -9.45 -6.56 27.62
CA LEU A 503 -9.16 -5.18 28.02
C LEU A 503 -8.37 -4.42 26.93
N LEU A 504 -7.35 -5.05 26.33
CA LEU A 504 -6.59 -4.43 25.24
C LEU A 504 -7.49 -4.22 24.02
N VAL A 505 -8.30 -5.21 23.65
CA VAL A 505 -9.26 -5.11 22.54
C VAL A 505 -10.24 -3.96 22.76
N ASP A 506 -10.74 -3.78 23.98
CA ASP A 506 -11.69 -2.70 24.32
C ASP A 506 -11.04 -1.32 24.35
N LEU A 507 -9.75 -1.22 24.66
CA LEU A 507 -8.99 0.02 24.66
C LEU A 507 -8.57 0.49 23.25
N LEU A 508 -8.38 -0.44 22.33
CA LEU A 508 -7.95 -0.12 20.96
C LEU A 508 -9.12 0.37 20.11
N SER A 509 -8.83 1.35 19.24
CA SER A 509 -9.76 1.78 18.19
C SER A 509 -10.18 0.58 17.33
N LYS A 510 -11.39 0.64 16.76
CA LYS A 510 -11.88 -0.36 15.79
C LYS A 510 -11.64 0.05 14.34
N GLU A 511 -11.12 1.25 14.14
CA GLU A 511 -10.86 1.84 12.83
C GLU A 511 -9.53 2.58 12.81
N ARG A 512 -9.06 2.89 11.60
CA ARG A 512 -7.83 3.64 11.38
C ARG A 512 -7.93 5.04 11.99
N VAL A 513 -6.86 5.48 12.65
CA VAL A 513 -6.85 6.73 13.43
C VAL A 513 -6.04 7.81 12.72
N GLY A 514 -6.66 8.98 12.45
CA GLY A 514 -5.96 10.22 12.05
C GLY A 514 -5.33 10.18 10.65
N VAL A 515 -6.06 9.71 9.65
CA VAL A 515 -5.58 9.49 8.28
C VAL A 515 -6.37 10.27 7.22
N GLU A 516 -7.09 11.32 7.64
CA GLU A 516 -7.86 12.15 6.73
C GLU A 516 -6.94 12.77 5.66
N PRO A 517 -7.36 12.79 4.38
CA PRO A 517 -6.68 13.53 3.34
C PRO A 517 -6.37 14.98 3.71
N ASP A 518 -5.11 15.36 3.59
CA ASP A 518 -4.64 16.74 3.65
C ASP A 518 -3.99 17.13 2.31
N ARG A 519 -3.80 18.44 2.09
CA ARG A 519 -2.94 18.89 0.99
C ARG A 519 -1.53 18.35 1.21
N LEU A 520 -0.87 17.89 0.13
CA LEU A 520 0.50 17.39 0.21
C LEU A 520 1.46 18.47 0.76
N VAL A 521 1.19 19.73 0.42
CA VAL A 521 1.87 20.91 0.95
C VAL A 521 0.83 21.76 1.68
N SER A 522 1.05 22.01 2.97
CA SER A 522 0.33 23.06 3.69
C SER A 522 0.79 24.41 3.15
N PRO A 523 -0.09 25.39 2.90
CA PRO A 523 0.34 26.76 2.68
C PRO A 523 0.98 27.28 3.98
N ALA A 524 2.29 27.07 4.13
CA ALA A 524 3.05 27.56 5.25
C ALA A 524 3.45 29.01 4.95
N VAL A 525 2.80 29.92 5.66
CA VAL A 525 3.40 31.13 6.26
C VAL A 525 4.31 31.94 5.32
N ALA A 526 3.69 32.73 4.46
CA ALA A 526 4.34 33.89 3.84
C ALA A 526 4.45 35.05 4.85
N THR A 527 5.15 34.86 5.97
CA THR A 527 5.66 35.93 6.84
C THR A 527 6.71 35.35 7.78
N ASP A 528 7.99 35.42 7.38
CA ASP A 528 9.10 35.77 8.27
C ASP A 528 10.41 35.76 7.46
N HIS A 529 10.50 36.68 6.50
CA HIS A 529 11.78 37.35 6.27
C HIS A 529 11.79 38.58 7.16
N ALA A 530 12.16 38.37 8.42
CA ALA A 530 12.64 39.43 9.28
C ALA A 530 13.88 40.03 8.61
N THR A 531 13.71 41.16 7.91
CA THR A 531 14.77 42.11 7.66
C THR A 531 15.36 42.51 9.00
N ALA A 532 16.57 42.07 9.28
CA ALA A 532 17.39 42.59 10.35
C ALA A 532 17.73 44.05 10.05
N THR A 533 16.87 44.98 10.45
CA THR A 533 17.19 46.39 10.58
C THR A 533 17.71 46.63 12.00
N ALA A 534 19.00 46.92 12.11
CA ALA A 534 19.64 47.37 13.33
C ALA A 534 18.99 48.69 13.82
N PRO A 535 18.84 48.89 15.15
CA PRO A 535 18.27 50.13 15.67
C PRO A 535 19.32 51.24 15.58
N ALA A 536 19.07 52.24 14.73
CA ALA A 536 19.84 53.47 14.71
C ALA A 536 19.49 54.32 15.94
N ALA A 537 20.50 54.59 16.75
CA ALA A 537 20.43 55.47 17.92
C ALA A 537 20.18 56.93 17.48
N SER A 538 19.24 57.58 18.15
CA SER A 538 18.97 59.01 18.03
C SER A 538 20.04 59.82 18.77
N THR A 539 20.78 60.65 18.04
CA THR A 539 21.51 61.80 18.61
C THR A 539 21.30 63.01 17.70
N ALA A 540 20.84 64.10 18.31
CA ALA A 540 20.58 65.39 17.66
C ALA A 540 21.88 66.12 17.30
N PRO A 541 21.89 67.01 16.29
CA PRO A 541 23.12 67.68 15.86
C PRO A 541 23.36 68.98 16.63
N SER A 542 24.58 69.16 17.13
CA SER A 542 25.18 70.45 17.44
C SER A 542 26.17 70.82 16.32
N ALA A 543 26.01 72.04 15.78
CA ALA A 543 26.86 72.61 14.74
C ALA A 543 28.27 72.94 15.26
N PRO A 544 29.26 73.04 14.34
CA PRO A 544 30.29 74.05 14.49
C PRO A 544 30.59 74.85 13.21
N ALA A 545 31.37 75.90 13.46
CA ALA A 545 31.65 77.08 12.66
C ALA A 545 32.54 76.90 11.41
N VAL A 546 32.20 77.71 10.40
CA VAL A 546 33.01 78.62 9.56
C VAL A 546 34.55 78.60 9.69
N ALA A 547 35.23 78.39 8.55
CA ALA A 547 36.40 79.15 8.02
C ALA A 547 36.83 78.51 6.67
N VAL A 548 36.51 79.07 5.48
CA VAL A 548 37.20 80.10 4.66
C VAL A 548 38.62 79.74 4.16
N ALA A 549 38.73 79.58 2.83
CA ALA A 549 39.83 79.94 1.89
C ALA A 549 39.76 78.96 0.68
N ALA A 550 39.77 79.32 -0.60
CA ALA A 550 39.98 80.57 -1.34
C ALA A 550 39.15 80.52 -2.64
#